data_AF-A0A5K1DCD1-F1
#
_entry.id   AF-A0A5K1DCD1-F1
#
_cell.length_a   1.000
_cell.length_b   1.000
_cell.length_c   1.000
_cell.angle_alpha   90.00
_cell.angle_beta   90.00
_cell.angle_gamma   90.00
#
_symmetry.space_group_name_H-M   'P 1'
#
loop_
_entity.id
_entity.type
_entity.pdbx_description
1 polymer ?
#
loop_
_entity_poly.entity_id
_entity_poly.type
_entity_poly.pdbx_seq_one_letter_code
_entity_poly.pdbx_strand_id
1 'polypeptide(L)'
;EILDSFSDTEFWYVDQGIVAPDDNSGSYPRSGRRQEEKWWLPVPRVPPCGLHEKSRKELQHRRECTNQILKAAMSINSSALAEMEIPESYLESLPK
;
A
#
# COMPACT_ATOMS: atom_id res chain seq x y z
N GLU A 1 -12.51 -9.78 5.92
CA GLU A 1 -11.82 -11.00 5.46
C GLU A 1 -10.34 -10.80 5.10
N ILE A 2 -9.97 -9.81 4.27
CA ILE A 2 -8.55 -9.49 4.00
C ILE A 2 -7.82 -8.98 5.22
N LEU A 3 -8.25 -7.82 5.70
CA LEU A 3 -7.60 -7.18 6.82
C LEU A 3 -7.71 -8.02 8.08
N ASP A 4 -8.86 -8.65 8.31
CA ASP A 4 -9.08 -9.55 9.45
C ASP A 4 -8.13 -10.76 9.49
N SER A 5 -7.57 -11.19 8.34
CA SER A 5 -6.59 -12.28 8.31
C SER A 5 -5.21 -11.87 8.84
N PHE A 6 -4.95 -10.57 9.01
CA PHE A 6 -3.72 -10.05 9.58
C PHE A 6 -3.84 -9.94 11.12
N SER A 7 -3.93 -11.09 11.76
CA SER A 7 -3.69 -11.26 13.19
C SER A 7 -2.35 -11.97 13.39
N ASP A 8 -1.71 -11.76 14.54
CA ASP A 8 -0.44 -12.44 14.92
C ASP A 8 0.65 -12.40 13.84
N THR A 9 0.88 -11.21 13.27
CA THR A 9 1.83 -11.01 12.18
C THR A 9 3.28 -10.97 12.66
N GLU A 10 4.19 -11.54 11.87
CA GLU A 10 5.64 -11.45 12.12
C GLU A 10 6.21 -10.06 11.83
N PHE A 11 5.46 -9.19 11.14
CA PHE A 11 5.82 -7.81 10.88
C PHE A 11 5.05 -6.86 11.82
N TRP A 12 5.60 -5.67 12.03
CA TRP A 12 5.00 -4.62 12.86
C TRP A 12 5.29 -3.24 12.27
N TYR A 13 4.71 -2.20 12.86
CA TYR A 13 4.86 -0.82 12.43
C TYR A 13 5.47 0.03 13.55
N VAL A 14 6.35 0.97 13.20
CA VAL A 14 6.98 1.93 14.12
C VAL A 14 6.75 3.35 13.62
N ASP A 15 6.37 4.26 14.50
CA ASP A 15 6.13 5.67 14.14
C ASP A 15 7.42 6.39 13.75
N GLN A 16 7.38 7.17 12.66
CA GLN A 16 8.54 7.94 12.19
C GLN A 16 9.01 9.01 13.19
N GLY A 17 8.13 9.50 14.06
CA GLY A 17 8.44 10.54 15.06
C GLY A 17 9.08 10.03 16.37
N ILE A 18 9.15 8.71 16.57
CA ILE A 18 9.64 8.07 17.82
C ILE A 18 10.98 7.35 17.58
N VAL A 19 11.66 7.64 16.46
CA VAL A 19 13.01 7.11 16.23
C VAL A 19 13.99 7.91 17.09
N ALA A 20 14.34 7.37 18.26
CA ALA A 20 15.53 7.80 18.99
C ALA A 20 16.77 7.59 18.08
N PRO A 21 17.82 8.45 18.14
CA PRO A 21 18.94 8.39 17.21
C PRO A 21 19.82 7.14 17.31
N ASP A 22 19.64 6.30 18.32
CA ASP A 22 20.65 5.31 18.74
C ASP A 22 20.17 3.86 18.67
N ASP A 23 19.75 3.40 17.49
CA ASP A 23 19.72 1.95 17.23
C ASP A 23 20.34 1.63 15.86
N ASN A 24 21.65 1.91 15.80
CA ASN A 24 22.59 1.57 14.73
C ASN A 24 22.98 0.07 14.74
N SER A 25 22.03 -0.85 14.97
CA SER A 25 22.30 -2.29 14.97
C SER A 25 21.27 -3.05 14.13
N GLY A 26 21.46 -3.03 12.81
CA GLY A 26 20.65 -3.85 11.92
C GLY A 26 20.68 -3.33 10.49
N SER A 27 21.82 -3.51 9.84
CA SER A 27 22.03 -3.32 8.41
C SER A 27 20.92 -3.96 7.56
N TYR A 28 19.95 -3.20 7.04
CA TYR A 28 19.27 -3.43 5.75
C TYR A 28 18.56 -2.14 5.29
N PRO A 29 18.48 -1.93 3.97
CA PRO A 29 18.59 -0.60 3.39
C PRO A 29 17.36 0.24 3.71
N ARG A 30 17.60 1.55 3.86
CA ARG A 30 16.60 2.62 3.65
C ARG A 30 15.53 2.09 2.71
N SER A 31 14.33 1.89 3.25
CA SER A 31 13.15 1.69 2.44
C SER A 31 13.19 2.83 1.42
N GLY A 32 13.49 2.52 0.16
CA GLY A 32 13.91 3.53 -0.82
C GLY A 32 12.86 4.63 -0.98
N ARG A 33 13.19 5.68 -1.76
CA ARG A 33 12.34 6.81 -2.24
C ARG A 33 10.82 6.76 -1.97
N ARG A 34 10.17 5.60 -2.12
CA ARG A 34 8.79 5.30 -1.69
C ARG A 34 8.40 5.71 -0.27
N GLN A 35 9.32 5.75 0.72
CA GLN A 35 8.98 6.26 2.06
C GLN A 35 9.09 7.78 2.20
N GLU A 36 9.95 8.44 1.41
CA GLU A 36 10.06 9.91 1.41
C GLU A 36 8.74 10.55 0.94
N GLU A 37 8.07 9.93 -0.04
CA GLU A 37 6.77 10.38 -0.55
C GLU A 37 5.61 10.23 0.45
N LYS A 38 5.79 9.42 1.51
CA LYS A 38 4.74 9.06 2.48
C LYS A 38 5.24 9.18 3.91
N TRP A 39 5.83 10.33 4.24
CA TRP A 39 6.42 10.66 5.54
C TRP A 39 5.43 10.54 6.72
N TRP A 40 4.12 10.59 6.48
CA TRP A 40 3.09 10.42 7.51
C TRP A 40 2.76 8.95 7.83
N LEU A 41 3.29 7.97 7.09
CA LEU A 41 3.02 6.56 7.34
C LEU A 41 4.05 5.95 8.32
N PRO A 42 3.62 5.07 9.23
CA PRO A 42 4.55 4.35 10.08
C PRO A 42 5.41 3.38 9.25
N VAL A 43 6.63 3.15 9.71
CA VAL A 43 7.64 2.33 9.03
C VAL A 43 7.38 0.86 9.33
N PRO A 44 7.14 0.00 8.31
CA PRO A 44 7.04 -1.43 8.52
C PRO A 44 8.40 -2.03 8.89
N ARG A 45 8.38 -2.96 9.84
CA ARG A 45 9.53 -3.70 10.34
C ARG A 45 9.25 -5.20 10.30
N VAL A 46 10.32 -5.98 10.20
CA VAL A 46 10.32 -7.45 10.20
C VAL A 46 11.48 -7.94 11.08
N PRO A 47 11.50 -9.23 11.49
CA PRO A 47 12.61 -9.77 12.26
C PRO A 47 13.94 -9.65 11.50
N PRO A 48 15.10 -9.58 12.19
CA PRO A 48 16.40 -9.45 11.53
C PRO A 48 16.71 -10.55 10.50
N CYS A 49 16.20 -11.76 10.73
CA CYS A 49 16.33 -12.91 9.82
C CYS A 49 15.28 -12.90 8.67
N GLY A 50 14.44 -11.86 8.60
CA GLY A 50 13.30 -11.77 7.70
C GLY A 50 12.09 -12.58 8.16
N LEU A 51 11.07 -12.61 7.29
CA LEU A 51 9.85 -13.37 7.51
C LEU A 51 10.04 -14.85 7.17
N HIS A 52 9.35 -15.72 7.91
CA HIS A 52 9.24 -17.12 7.55
C HIS A 52 8.64 -17.28 6.15
N GLU A 53 9.07 -18.35 5.46
CA GLU A 53 8.64 -18.61 4.08
C GLU A 53 7.12 -18.76 3.96
N LYS A 54 6.48 -19.37 4.97
CA LYS A 54 5.02 -19.49 5.04
C LYS A 54 4.34 -18.12 5.03
N SER A 55 4.73 -17.24 5.96
CA SER A 55 4.16 -15.89 6.12
C SER A 55 4.41 -15.02 4.89
N ARG A 56 5.56 -15.18 4.24
CA ARG A 56 5.87 -14.51 2.96
C ARG A 56 4.95 -14.96 1.83
N LYS A 57 4.71 -16.26 1.70
CA LYS A 57 3.77 -16.83 0.70
C LYS A 57 2.34 -16.37 0.95
N GLU A 58 1.91 -16.33 2.21
CA GLU A 58 0.58 -15.85 2.60
C GLU A 58 0.41 -14.36 2.27
N LEU A 59 1.40 -13.51 2.59
CA LEU A 59 1.41 -12.09 2.21
C LEU A 59 1.33 -11.90 0.69
N GLN A 60 2.09 -12.69 -0.07
CA GLN A 60 2.06 -12.65 -1.52
C GLN A 60 0.69 -13.05 -2.08
N HIS A 61 0.09 -14.12 -1.55
CA HIS A 61 -1.25 -14.55 -1.93
C HIS A 61 -2.29 -13.45 -1.63
N ARG A 62 -2.21 -12.81 -0.46
CA ARG A 62 -3.10 -11.70 -0.10
C ARG A 62 -2.96 -10.53 -1.07
N ARG A 63 -1.71 -10.18 -1.43
CA ARG A 63 -1.41 -9.12 -2.41
C ARG A 63 -2.03 -9.42 -3.77
N GLU A 64 -1.88 -10.66 -4.26
CA GLU A 64 -2.45 -11.12 -5.52
C GLU A 64 -3.98 -10.99 -5.52
N CYS A 65 -4.62 -11.52 -4.47
CA CYS A 65 -6.07 -11.48 -4.28
C CYS A 65 -6.59 -10.03 -4.25
N THR A 66 -5.94 -9.16 -3.46
CA THR A 66 -6.33 -7.75 -3.34
C THR A 66 -6.17 -7.00 -4.66
N ASN A 67 -5.13 -7.30 -5.44
CA ASN A 67 -4.94 -6.72 -6.76
C ASN A 67 -6.05 -7.12 -7.75
N GLN A 68 -6.60 -8.33 -7.66
CA GLN A 68 -7.73 -8.73 -8.51
C GLN A 68 -9.00 -7.98 -8.13
N ILE A 69 -9.24 -7.76 -6.84
CA ILE A 69 -10.36 -6.92 -6.37
C ILE A 69 -10.19 -5.48 -6.87
N LEU A 70 -8.97 -4.93 -6.77
CA LEU A 70 -8.68 -3.58 -7.29
C LEU A 70 -8.96 -3.50 -8.79
N LYS A 71 -8.49 -4.47 -9.58
CA LYS A 71 -8.74 -4.52 -11.03
C LYS A 71 -10.24 -4.56 -11.34
N ALA A 72 -10.99 -5.41 -10.65
CA ALA A 72 -12.43 -5.51 -10.83
C ALA A 72 -13.14 -4.19 -10.48
N ALA A 73 -12.81 -3.59 -9.34
CA ALA A 73 -13.37 -2.32 -8.91
C ALA A 73 -13.05 -1.18 -9.88
N MET A 74 -11.80 -1.11 -10.37
CA MET A 74 -11.38 -0.12 -11.36
C MET A 74 -12.12 -0.32 -12.70
N SER A 75 -12.33 -1.57 -13.14
CA SER A 75 -13.09 -1.85 -14.36
C SER A 75 -14.53 -1.36 -14.24
N ILE A 76 -15.20 -1.65 -13.12
CA ILE A 76 -16.57 -1.19 -12.87
C ILE A 76 -16.64 0.34 -12.81
N ASN A 77 -15.70 0.96 -12.08
CA ASN A 77 -15.61 2.41 -11.97
C ASN A 77 -15.42 3.07 -13.35
N SER A 78 -14.53 2.51 -14.17
CA SER A 78 -14.29 2.98 -15.54
C SER A 78 -15.50 2.83 -16.43
N SER A 79 -16.23 1.71 -16.35
CA SER A 79 -17.46 1.50 -17.12
C SER A 79 -18.54 2.50 -16.71
N ALA A 80 -18.76 2.68 -15.41
CA ALA A 80 -19.74 3.64 -14.90
C ALA A 80 -19.42 5.08 -15.36
N LEU A 81 -18.16 5.51 -15.26
CA LEU A 81 -17.73 6.84 -15.70
C LEU A 81 -17.89 7.04 -17.21
N ALA A 82 -17.71 5.99 -18.02
CA ALA A 82 -17.87 6.07 -19.47
C ALA A 82 -19.34 6.21 -19.91
N GLU A 83 -20.27 5.76 -19.07
CA GLU A 83 -21.72 5.88 -19.31
C GLU A 83 -22.31 7.21 -18.80
N MET A 84 -21.56 7.97 -18.01
CA MET A 84 -22.02 9.26 -17.49
C MET A 84 -22.05 10.33 -18.60
N GLU A 85 -23.09 11.18 -18.57
CA GLU A 85 -23.17 12.34 -19.43
C GLU A 85 -22.03 13.33 -19.11
N ILE A 86 -21.52 13.98 -20.15
CA ILE A 86 -20.46 14.98 -20.02
C ILE A 86 -21.09 16.28 -19.48
N PRO A 87 -20.60 16.82 -18.34
CA PRO A 87 -21.14 18.07 -17.81
C PRO A 87 -20.97 19.25 -18.78
N GLU A 88 -22.00 20.09 -18.93
CA GLU A 88 -21.96 21.27 -19.80
C GLU A 88 -20.76 22.18 -19.47
N SER A 89 -20.47 22.38 -18.19
CA SER A 89 -19.32 23.17 -17.74
C SER A 89 -17.98 22.68 -18.28
N TYR A 90 -17.84 21.36 -18.52
CA TYR A 90 -16.63 20.81 -19.13
C TYR A 90 -16.58 21.16 -20.62
N LEU A 91 -17.70 21.03 -21.34
CA LEU A 91 -17.80 21.37 -22.76
C LEU A 91 -17.50 22.86 -23.01
N GLU A 92 -18.04 23.74 -22.17
CA GLU A 92 -17.80 25.19 -22.26
C GLU A 92 -16.34 25.58 -22.02
N SER A 93 -15.58 24.76 -21.28
CA SER A 93 -14.17 25.00 -20.95
C SER A 93 -13.18 24.55 -22.02
N LEU A 94 -13.65 23.88 -23.09
CA LEU A 94 -12.78 23.34 -24.13
C LEU A 94 -12.08 24.47 -24.92
N PRO A 95 -10.80 24.29 -25.30
CA PRO A 95 -10.10 25.24 -26.16
C PRO A 95 -10.82 25.44 -27.50
N LYS A 96 -10.72 26.65 -28.05
CA LYS A 96 -11.25 26.99 -29.38
C LYS A 96 -10.46 26.33 -30.51
#